data_AF-A0A1M7M6S1-F1
#
_entry.id   AF-A0A1M7M6S1-F1
#
_cell.length_a   1.000
_cell.length_b   1.000
_cell.length_c   1.000
_cell.angle_alpha   90.00
_cell.angle_beta   90.00
_cell.angle_gamma   90.00
#
_symmetry.space_group_name_H-M   'P 1'
#
loop_
_entity.id
_entity.type
_entity.pdbx_description
1 polymer ?
#
loop_
_entity_poly.entity_id
_entity_poly.type
_entity_poly.pdbx_seq_one_letter_code
_entity_poly.pdbx_strand_id
1 'polypeptide(L)'
;MNQDSISFDLGCNFDYKLFDFVDQYDKKHAITSFFGKLKFDGLPGGRTASIIPDFTLDQLADYVKECQKRDITFNYLINPLSMDQNEIDPVVGKKIRDFIHQMYDLGIRAFTLNSPILIKYVKREFKDVFVTLGLYAYPTTIQHIEYWRNWGVDEITLDHGFNRKFDLLRKVLTQYKDTDLHLRVIANNLCLRECPFRLAHGCFVGHSDPELFSMDYSLVNCAYKKVTHPAAILTAEFIRPEDVHFYRELAEETGNKHFSIKLIDRTRTTDFLERVVKSYMAESYDGNLLDIVNWPQAKTIATRPDQAKEGLNVGAGGPPAGVPMGAGAPPMGMPPMGAGGPPMGMPAGGPPPWVMEGRPPRPGEPEEWAKKNGITAPPMGMPPMGAGGPPMGMPAGGPPPWVMEGRPPRPGEPEEWAKKNGITAPPAGMPVGGPPPGVPKMRWMERLKPEAMMAYGRTMHLPKVYVDNKKLDGFLEHFINNNNCANSLCVNDILEEGQTAPNACAHCSNWAKKVISYDEAEIAQWKGMCAGVLQSIEDGSIYRD
;
A
#
# COMPACT_ATOMS: atom_id res chain seq x y z
N MET A 1 8.42 10.23 -30.63
CA MET A 1 9.27 9.78 -29.51
C MET A 1 10.71 10.09 -29.86
N ASN A 2 11.43 10.75 -28.96
CA ASN A 2 12.84 11.05 -29.14
C ASN A 2 13.63 9.73 -29.04
N GLN A 3 14.39 9.36 -30.08
CA GLN A 3 15.10 8.06 -30.12
C GLN A 3 16.33 8.02 -29.19
N ASP A 4 16.69 9.15 -28.57
CA ASP A 4 17.92 9.34 -27.79
C ASP A 4 17.76 9.07 -26.27
N SER A 5 16.60 8.58 -25.82
CA SER A 5 16.35 8.29 -24.40
C SER A 5 15.44 7.09 -24.19
N ILE A 6 15.79 6.24 -23.23
CA ILE A 6 14.91 5.17 -22.75
C ILE A 6 13.65 5.77 -22.12
N SER A 7 12.49 5.15 -22.38
CA SER A 7 11.21 5.62 -21.86
C SER A 7 10.91 5.08 -20.47
N PHE A 8 10.10 5.81 -19.70
CA PHE A 8 9.73 5.48 -18.33
C PHE A 8 8.21 5.36 -18.13
N ASP A 9 7.82 4.39 -17.29
CA ASP A 9 6.47 4.22 -16.74
C ASP A 9 6.48 4.54 -15.23
N LEU A 10 5.78 5.59 -14.81
CA LEU A 10 5.85 6.15 -13.46
C LEU A 10 4.60 5.86 -12.63
N GLY A 11 4.77 5.43 -11.38
CA GLY A 11 3.66 5.24 -10.46
C GLY A 11 3.06 6.57 -10.01
N CYS A 12 1.74 6.73 -10.11
CA CYS A 12 1.06 7.95 -9.65
C CYS A 12 0.37 7.75 -8.31
N ASN A 13 0.56 8.70 -7.39
CA ASN A 13 -0.17 8.77 -6.12
C ASN A 13 -1.45 9.64 -6.22
N PHE A 14 -1.86 10.02 -7.43
CA PHE A 14 -2.99 10.92 -7.73
C PHE A 14 -2.88 12.35 -7.19
N ASP A 15 -1.69 12.79 -6.78
CA ASP A 15 -1.41 14.21 -6.55
C ASP A 15 -1.11 14.90 -7.90
N TYR A 16 -1.76 16.03 -8.17
CA TYR A 16 -1.56 16.80 -9.40
C TYR A 16 -0.18 17.47 -9.45
N LYS A 17 0.48 17.68 -8.30
CA LYS A 17 1.88 18.16 -8.25
C LYS A 17 2.86 17.22 -8.96
N LEU A 18 2.50 15.95 -9.14
CA LEU A 18 3.31 15.02 -9.93
C LEU A 18 3.50 15.52 -11.37
N PHE A 19 2.47 16.16 -11.96
CA PHE A 19 2.59 16.77 -13.29
C PHE A 19 3.58 17.92 -13.29
N ASP A 20 3.53 18.79 -12.28
CA ASP A 20 4.46 19.93 -12.15
C ASP A 20 5.91 19.45 -12.11
N PHE A 21 6.18 18.35 -11.39
CA PHE A 21 7.52 17.77 -11.31
C PHE A 21 7.98 17.14 -12.62
N VAL A 22 7.08 16.46 -13.34
CA VAL A 22 7.39 15.94 -14.67
C VAL A 22 7.69 17.09 -15.63
N ASP A 23 6.84 18.12 -15.67
CA ASP A 23 7.04 19.33 -16.49
C ASP A 23 8.38 20.03 -16.12
N GLN A 24 8.73 20.03 -14.83
CA GLN A 24 9.96 20.64 -14.33
C GLN A 24 11.22 19.82 -14.66
N TYR A 25 11.22 18.50 -14.53
CA TYR A 25 12.44 17.69 -14.56
C TYR A 25 12.59 16.84 -15.82
N ASP A 26 11.50 16.39 -16.45
CA ASP A 26 11.55 15.54 -17.65
C ASP A 26 11.62 16.38 -18.94
N LYS A 27 12.79 16.98 -19.18
CA LYS A 27 13.02 17.82 -20.37
C LYS A 27 13.07 17.05 -21.69
N LYS A 28 13.15 15.72 -21.64
CA LYS A 28 13.22 14.85 -22.82
C LYS A 28 11.88 14.20 -23.16
N HIS A 29 10.85 14.42 -22.33
CA HIS A 29 9.58 13.69 -22.41
C HIS A 29 9.78 12.17 -22.40
N ALA A 30 10.71 11.71 -21.53
CA ALA A 30 11.04 10.31 -21.37
C ALA A 30 9.98 9.56 -20.55
N ILE A 31 9.22 10.24 -19.70
CA ILE A 31 8.10 9.67 -18.95
C ILE A 31 6.87 9.65 -19.84
N THR A 32 6.57 8.47 -20.39
CA THR A 32 5.54 8.29 -21.43
C THR A 32 4.22 7.76 -20.86
N SER A 33 4.24 7.20 -19.65
CA SER A 33 3.04 6.70 -19.00
C SER A 33 3.06 6.88 -17.49
N PHE A 34 1.87 7.12 -16.95
CA PHE A 34 1.57 7.00 -15.53
C PHE A 34 0.73 5.75 -15.28
N PHE A 35 0.87 5.14 -14.12
CA PHE A 35 0.03 4.01 -13.75
C PHE A 35 -0.51 4.09 -12.31
N GLY A 36 -1.76 3.68 -12.16
CA GLY A 36 -2.50 3.79 -10.90
C GLY A 36 -3.79 2.97 -10.92
N LYS A 37 -4.47 2.94 -9.76
CA LYS A 37 -5.85 2.43 -9.65
C LYS A 37 -6.56 3.07 -8.48
N LEU A 38 -7.88 3.08 -8.53
CA LEU A 38 -8.70 3.48 -7.39
C LEU A 38 -8.59 2.46 -6.25
N LYS A 39 -8.74 2.96 -5.03
CA LYS A 39 -8.81 2.12 -3.83
C LYS A 39 -10.09 1.29 -3.77
N PHE A 40 -11.22 1.92 -4.09
CA PHE A 40 -12.56 1.33 -4.00
C PHE A 40 -13.16 1.11 -5.39
N ASP A 41 -12.60 0.18 -6.15
CA ASP A 41 -13.12 -0.27 -7.46
C ASP A 41 -13.61 -1.73 -7.43
N GLY A 42 -13.49 -2.42 -6.29
CA GLY A 42 -13.83 -3.83 -6.14
C GLY A 42 -12.86 -4.79 -6.83
N LEU A 43 -11.71 -4.29 -7.33
CA LEU A 43 -10.71 -5.09 -8.03
C LEU A 43 -9.35 -5.01 -7.33
N PRO A 44 -8.61 -6.12 -7.22
CA PRO A 44 -7.26 -6.08 -6.70
C PRO A 44 -6.26 -5.61 -7.77
N GLY A 45 -5.12 -5.03 -7.33
CA GLY A 45 -4.14 -4.45 -8.25
C GLY A 45 -2.69 -4.54 -7.79
N GLY A 46 -2.32 -5.60 -7.09
CA GLY A 46 -0.91 -5.85 -6.78
C GLY A 46 -0.27 -4.91 -5.75
N ARG A 47 -1.08 -4.19 -4.96
CA ARG A 47 -0.68 -3.56 -3.68
C ARG A 47 -1.83 -3.69 -2.67
N THR A 48 -1.49 -3.69 -1.38
CA THR A 48 -2.47 -3.70 -0.30
C THR A 48 -3.40 -2.50 -0.48
N ALA A 49 -4.69 -2.74 -0.66
CA ALA A 49 -5.64 -1.69 -1.05
C ALA A 49 -5.75 -0.58 0.03
N SER A 50 -5.57 -0.93 1.31
CA SER A 50 -5.65 0.01 2.44
C SER A 50 -4.66 1.19 2.38
N ILE A 51 -3.55 1.07 1.63
CA ILE A 51 -2.51 2.12 1.50
C ILE A 51 -2.56 2.86 0.16
N ILE A 52 -3.58 2.62 -0.65
CA ILE A 52 -3.84 3.38 -1.87
C ILE A 52 -4.54 4.70 -1.46
N PRO A 53 -4.17 5.85 -2.03
CA PRO A 53 -4.85 7.12 -1.79
C PRO A 53 -6.35 7.04 -2.11
N ASP A 54 -7.17 7.73 -1.32
CA ASP A 54 -8.60 7.86 -1.60
C ASP A 54 -8.79 8.82 -2.80
N PHE A 55 -9.45 8.35 -3.86
CA PHE A 55 -9.68 9.11 -5.10
C PHE A 55 -11.02 8.67 -5.71
N THR A 56 -11.80 9.61 -6.24
CA THR A 56 -13.10 9.31 -6.85
C THR A 56 -12.98 9.01 -8.35
N LEU A 57 -14.05 8.47 -8.92
CA LEU A 57 -14.15 8.24 -10.36
C LEU A 57 -14.09 9.55 -11.17
N ASP A 58 -14.76 10.61 -10.71
CA ASP A 58 -14.74 11.92 -11.38
C ASP A 58 -13.34 12.54 -11.35
N GLN A 59 -12.67 12.45 -10.20
CA GLN A 59 -11.28 12.91 -10.07
C GLN A 59 -10.35 12.12 -10.99
N LEU A 60 -10.58 10.81 -11.15
CA LEU A 60 -9.84 9.98 -12.11
C LEU A 60 -10.07 10.43 -13.55
N ALA A 61 -11.31 10.74 -13.93
CA ALA A 61 -11.63 11.24 -15.26
C ALA A 61 -10.87 12.54 -15.57
N ASP A 62 -10.81 13.46 -14.61
CA ASP A 62 -10.07 14.71 -14.76
C ASP A 62 -8.54 14.48 -14.79
N TYR A 63 -8.03 13.57 -13.97
CA TYR A 63 -6.62 13.20 -13.97
C TYR A 63 -6.19 12.59 -15.31
N VAL A 64 -7.04 11.74 -15.92
CA VAL A 64 -6.81 11.16 -17.25
C VAL A 64 -6.77 12.25 -18.32
N LYS A 65 -7.64 13.27 -18.24
CA LYS A 65 -7.56 14.42 -19.16
C LYS A 65 -6.27 15.21 -19.00
N GLU A 66 -5.77 15.39 -17.77
CA GLU A 66 -4.48 16.04 -17.54
C GLU A 66 -3.29 15.24 -18.11
N CYS A 67 -3.33 13.90 -18.01
CA CYS A 67 -2.38 13.03 -18.69
C CYS A 67 -2.43 13.23 -20.21
N GLN A 68 -3.62 13.22 -20.82
CA GLN A 68 -3.80 13.39 -22.27
C GLN A 68 -3.28 14.74 -22.79
N LYS A 69 -3.48 15.84 -22.04
CA LYS A 69 -2.94 17.17 -22.39
C LYS A 69 -1.42 17.18 -22.52
N ARG A 70 -0.73 16.26 -21.83
CA ARG A 70 0.73 16.14 -21.78
C ARG A 70 1.28 14.98 -22.61
N ASP A 71 0.44 14.32 -23.42
CA ASP A 71 0.80 13.11 -24.17
C ASP A 71 1.33 11.98 -23.25
N ILE A 72 0.85 11.93 -22.01
CA ILE A 72 1.15 10.87 -21.05
C ILE A 72 0.01 9.85 -21.10
N THR A 73 0.35 8.58 -21.32
CA THR A 73 -0.64 7.50 -21.27
C THR A 73 -0.98 7.16 -19.82
N PHE A 74 -2.27 7.13 -19.47
CA PHE A 74 -2.71 6.61 -18.18
C PHE A 74 -3.00 5.11 -18.26
N ASN A 75 -2.29 4.29 -17.48
CA ASN A 75 -2.37 2.84 -17.45
C ASN A 75 -3.06 2.35 -16.16
N TYR A 76 -4.27 1.81 -16.29
CA TYR A 76 -5.06 1.34 -15.15
C TYR A 76 -4.66 -0.08 -14.73
N LEU A 77 -4.52 -0.32 -13.42
CA LEU A 77 -4.08 -1.61 -12.90
C LEU A 77 -5.24 -2.54 -12.49
N ILE A 78 -5.31 -3.73 -13.11
CA ILE A 78 -6.12 -4.89 -12.68
C ILE A 78 -5.23 -6.13 -12.75
N ASN A 79 -4.19 -6.14 -11.91
CA ASN A 79 -3.06 -7.06 -12.01
C ASN A 79 -2.72 -7.79 -10.69
N PRO A 80 -3.68 -8.45 -10.04
CA PRO A 80 -3.33 -9.32 -8.91
C PRO A 80 -2.62 -10.60 -9.39
N LEU A 81 -2.08 -11.35 -8.43
CA LEU A 81 -1.69 -12.74 -8.69
C LEU A 81 -2.90 -13.68 -8.84
N SER A 82 -3.98 -13.40 -8.10
CA SER A 82 -5.20 -14.21 -8.09
C SER A 82 -6.43 -13.32 -7.97
N MET A 83 -7.51 -13.75 -8.63
CA MET A 83 -8.82 -13.09 -8.64
C MET A 83 -9.91 -13.98 -8.02
N ASP A 84 -9.57 -15.11 -7.41
CA ASP A 84 -10.52 -16.09 -6.85
C ASP A 84 -11.58 -16.62 -7.83
N GLN A 85 -11.22 -16.76 -9.11
CA GLN A 85 -12.15 -17.15 -10.19
C GLN A 85 -13.28 -16.13 -10.47
N ASN A 86 -13.22 -14.93 -9.88
CA ASN A 86 -14.26 -13.91 -10.06
C ASN A 86 -14.41 -13.47 -11.52
N GLU A 87 -13.40 -13.68 -12.38
CA GLU A 87 -13.49 -13.32 -13.80
C GLU A 87 -14.46 -14.21 -14.59
N ILE A 88 -14.65 -15.46 -14.15
CA ILE A 88 -15.56 -16.43 -14.78
C ILE A 88 -16.92 -16.51 -14.10
N ASP A 89 -17.07 -15.93 -12.91
CA ASP A 89 -18.37 -15.83 -12.25
C ASP A 89 -19.34 -15.02 -13.12
N PRO A 90 -20.59 -15.48 -13.34
CA PRO A 90 -21.53 -14.81 -14.24
C PRO A 90 -21.94 -13.41 -13.77
N VAL A 91 -21.94 -13.15 -12.45
CA VAL A 91 -22.36 -11.89 -11.85
C VAL A 91 -21.15 -10.98 -11.62
N VAL A 92 -20.12 -11.47 -10.93
CA VAL A 92 -18.91 -10.70 -10.62
C VAL A 92 -18.10 -10.48 -11.89
N GLY A 93 -17.95 -11.48 -12.74
CA GLY A 93 -17.26 -11.35 -14.02
C GLY A 93 -17.92 -10.32 -14.94
N LYS A 94 -19.26 -10.21 -14.92
CA LYS A 94 -19.95 -9.13 -15.62
C LYS A 94 -19.60 -7.76 -15.03
N LYS A 95 -19.59 -7.60 -13.71
CA LYS A 95 -19.19 -6.35 -13.05
C LYS A 95 -17.77 -5.94 -13.39
N ILE A 96 -16.83 -6.89 -13.45
CA ILE A 96 -15.44 -6.64 -13.87
C ILE A 96 -15.40 -6.09 -15.30
N ARG A 97 -16.14 -6.73 -16.22
CA ARG A 97 -16.22 -6.27 -17.61
C ARG A 97 -16.87 -4.90 -17.75
N ASP A 98 -18.00 -4.67 -17.07
CA ASP A 98 -18.69 -3.38 -17.04
C ASP A 98 -17.77 -2.28 -16.50
N PHE A 99 -16.96 -2.58 -15.48
CA PHE A 99 -15.96 -1.65 -14.96
C PHE A 99 -14.87 -1.33 -15.99
N ILE A 100 -14.36 -2.32 -16.73
CA ILE A 100 -13.40 -2.07 -17.82
C ILE A 100 -14.01 -1.17 -18.91
N HIS A 101 -15.28 -1.39 -19.28
CA HIS A 101 -15.99 -0.49 -20.19
C HIS A 101 -16.10 0.93 -19.62
N GLN A 102 -16.43 1.08 -18.34
CA GLN A 102 -16.47 2.38 -17.69
C GLN A 102 -15.11 3.09 -17.75
N MET A 103 -14.01 2.39 -17.46
CA MET A 103 -12.66 2.95 -17.60
C MET A 103 -12.35 3.36 -19.04
N TYR A 104 -12.75 2.53 -20.01
CA TYR A 104 -12.63 2.85 -21.43
C TYR A 104 -13.41 4.11 -21.81
N ASP A 105 -14.64 4.28 -21.33
CA ASP A 105 -15.47 5.46 -21.60
C ASP A 105 -14.88 6.74 -20.99
N LEU A 106 -14.10 6.63 -19.90
CA LEU A 106 -13.33 7.75 -19.33
C LEU A 106 -12.10 8.15 -20.17
N GLY A 107 -11.80 7.44 -21.26
CA GLY A 107 -10.65 7.70 -22.12
C GLY A 107 -9.39 6.91 -21.74
N ILE A 108 -9.48 5.95 -20.82
CA ILE A 108 -8.35 5.06 -20.50
C ILE A 108 -8.18 4.06 -21.65
N ARG A 109 -6.96 3.99 -22.17
CA ARG A 109 -6.60 3.11 -23.30
C ARG A 109 -5.44 2.16 -22.99
N ALA A 110 -4.94 2.16 -21.76
CA ALA A 110 -3.92 1.22 -21.32
C ALA A 110 -4.33 0.50 -20.03
N PHE A 111 -4.14 -0.82 -19.99
CA PHE A 111 -4.42 -1.64 -18.82
C PHE A 111 -3.26 -2.59 -18.52
N THR A 112 -2.90 -2.68 -17.25
CA THR A 112 -2.00 -3.73 -16.77
C THR A 112 -2.82 -4.88 -16.23
N LEU A 113 -2.70 -6.05 -16.85
CA LEU A 113 -3.48 -7.25 -16.53
C LEU A 113 -2.55 -8.45 -16.29
N ASN A 114 -2.99 -9.38 -15.44
CA ASN A 114 -2.33 -10.70 -15.32
C ASN A 114 -3.28 -11.86 -15.61
N SER A 115 -4.59 -11.63 -15.52
CA SER A 115 -5.58 -12.68 -15.76
C SER A 115 -5.62 -13.02 -17.26
N PRO A 116 -5.32 -14.28 -17.65
CA PRO A 116 -5.34 -14.68 -19.06
C PRO A 116 -6.71 -14.46 -19.71
N ILE A 117 -7.80 -14.63 -18.95
CA ILE A 117 -9.17 -14.45 -19.40
C ILE A 117 -9.47 -12.96 -19.67
N LEU A 118 -9.05 -12.08 -18.76
CA LEU A 118 -9.23 -10.64 -18.96
C LEU A 118 -8.39 -10.11 -20.13
N ILE A 119 -7.18 -10.62 -20.32
CA ILE A 119 -6.34 -10.25 -21.48
C ILE A 119 -7.06 -10.61 -22.79
N LYS A 120 -7.54 -11.86 -22.92
CA LYS A 120 -8.28 -12.28 -24.12
C LYS A 120 -9.58 -11.51 -24.32
N TYR A 121 -10.29 -11.20 -23.24
CA TYR A 121 -11.47 -10.35 -23.28
C TYR A 121 -11.13 -8.97 -23.83
N VAL A 122 -10.20 -8.25 -23.20
CA VAL A 122 -9.84 -6.88 -23.56
C VAL A 122 -9.35 -6.78 -25.01
N LYS A 123 -8.44 -7.65 -25.45
CA LYS A 123 -7.94 -7.63 -26.85
C LYS A 123 -9.01 -7.98 -27.88
N ARG A 124 -10.06 -8.71 -27.49
CA ARG A 124 -11.19 -9.01 -28.38
C ARG A 124 -12.11 -7.81 -28.50
N GLU A 125 -12.56 -7.26 -27.38
CA GLU A 125 -13.57 -6.20 -27.32
C GLU A 125 -13.02 -4.83 -27.75
N PHE A 126 -11.79 -4.48 -27.36
CA PHE A 126 -11.20 -3.16 -27.59
C PHE A 126 -9.97 -3.25 -28.49
N LYS A 127 -10.03 -2.62 -29.67
CA LYS A 127 -8.95 -2.68 -30.68
C LYS A 127 -7.85 -1.65 -30.47
N ASP A 128 -8.16 -0.57 -29.78
CA ASP A 128 -7.27 0.55 -29.47
C ASP A 128 -6.75 0.53 -28.02
N VAL A 129 -6.92 -0.60 -27.32
CA VAL A 129 -6.40 -0.78 -25.96
C VAL A 129 -5.03 -1.48 -25.97
N PHE A 130 -4.08 -0.83 -25.29
CA PHE A 130 -2.76 -1.34 -24.99
C PHE A 130 -2.78 -2.17 -23.69
N VAL A 131 -2.29 -3.40 -23.76
CA VAL A 131 -2.27 -4.35 -22.64
C VAL A 131 -0.83 -4.61 -22.21
N THR A 132 -0.50 -4.20 -21.00
CA THR A 132 0.74 -4.55 -20.32
C THR A 132 0.51 -5.80 -19.45
N LEU A 133 1.33 -6.84 -19.62
CA LEU A 133 1.40 -7.94 -18.67
C LEU A 133 2.18 -7.50 -17.43
N GLY A 134 1.55 -7.63 -16.26
CA GLY A 134 2.17 -7.27 -14.98
C GLY A 134 3.12 -8.34 -14.42
N LEU A 135 3.95 -7.91 -13.47
CA LEU A 135 4.98 -8.74 -12.83
C LEU A 135 4.46 -10.06 -12.23
N TYR A 136 3.26 -10.07 -11.63
CA TYR A 136 2.72 -11.29 -10.98
C TYR A 136 2.30 -12.39 -11.97
N ALA A 137 2.37 -12.15 -13.29
CA ALA A 137 2.29 -13.22 -14.29
C ALA A 137 3.60 -14.03 -14.42
N TYR A 138 4.67 -13.63 -13.73
CA TYR A 138 6.00 -14.25 -13.70
C TYR A 138 6.58 -14.61 -15.09
N PRO A 139 6.76 -13.63 -15.99
CA PRO A 139 7.50 -13.84 -17.22
C PRO A 139 9.00 -13.98 -16.93
N THR A 140 9.44 -15.19 -16.54
CA THR A 140 10.81 -15.50 -16.11
C THR A 140 11.69 -16.10 -17.22
N THR A 141 11.10 -16.45 -18.36
CA THR A 141 11.78 -17.13 -19.48
C THR A 141 11.32 -16.57 -20.83
N ILE A 142 12.13 -16.75 -21.89
CA ILE A 142 11.75 -16.41 -23.26
C ILE A 142 10.47 -17.14 -23.69
N GLN A 143 10.28 -18.39 -23.23
CA GLN A 143 9.07 -19.18 -23.49
C GLN A 143 7.82 -18.53 -22.88
N HIS A 144 7.89 -18.04 -21.64
CA HIS A 144 6.77 -17.29 -21.04
C HIS A 144 6.45 -16.03 -21.85
N ILE A 145 7.49 -15.29 -22.26
CA ILE A 145 7.34 -14.07 -23.07
C ILE A 145 6.59 -14.39 -24.37
N GLU A 146 6.99 -15.44 -25.08
CA GLU A 146 6.36 -15.83 -26.35
C GLU A 146 4.91 -16.30 -26.16
N TYR A 147 4.58 -17.00 -25.07
CA TYR A 147 3.19 -17.35 -24.76
C TYR A 147 2.31 -16.11 -24.64
N TRP A 148 2.74 -15.11 -23.88
CA TRP A 148 1.97 -13.90 -23.64
C TRP A 148 1.89 -13.00 -24.88
N ARG A 149 2.97 -12.89 -25.66
CA ARG A 149 2.97 -12.21 -26.96
C ARG A 149 1.94 -12.83 -27.90
N ASN A 150 1.92 -14.16 -28.03
CA ASN A 150 0.92 -14.88 -28.85
C ASN A 150 -0.52 -14.70 -28.35
N TRP A 151 -0.70 -14.28 -27.10
CA TRP A 151 -2.02 -13.98 -26.56
C TRP A 151 -2.51 -12.57 -26.86
N GLY A 152 -1.66 -11.72 -27.46
CA GLY A 152 -1.96 -10.36 -27.86
C GLY A 152 -1.56 -9.31 -26.84
N VAL A 153 -0.68 -9.64 -25.89
CA VAL A 153 -0.08 -8.66 -24.98
C VAL A 153 0.84 -7.73 -25.78
N ASP A 154 0.70 -6.42 -25.58
CA ASP A 154 1.48 -5.40 -26.30
C ASP A 154 2.80 -5.08 -25.56
N GLU A 155 2.83 -5.26 -24.24
CA GLU A 155 4.04 -5.08 -23.43
C GLU A 155 4.16 -6.07 -22.29
N ILE A 156 5.37 -6.51 -21.98
CA ILE A 156 5.64 -7.40 -20.84
C ILE A 156 6.57 -6.73 -19.83
N THR A 157 6.08 -6.57 -18.60
CA THR A 157 6.93 -6.26 -17.45
C THR A 157 7.68 -7.52 -17.03
N LEU A 158 8.98 -7.57 -17.33
CA LEU A 158 9.87 -8.68 -17.03
C LEU A 158 10.03 -8.90 -15.52
N ASP A 159 10.27 -10.14 -15.12
CA ASP A 159 10.63 -10.46 -13.74
C ASP A 159 11.90 -9.70 -13.31
N HIS A 160 11.99 -9.30 -12.03
CA HIS A 160 13.14 -8.55 -11.50
C HIS A 160 14.48 -9.25 -11.76
N GLY A 161 14.46 -10.58 -11.85
CA GLY A 161 15.59 -11.43 -12.21
C GLY A 161 16.28 -11.05 -13.51
N PHE A 162 15.57 -10.36 -14.42
CA PHE A 162 16.14 -9.91 -15.69
C PHE A 162 17.11 -8.76 -15.52
N ASN A 163 16.89 -7.84 -14.58
CA ASN A 163 17.66 -6.59 -14.48
C ASN A 163 19.18 -6.86 -14.45
N ARG A 164 19.63 -7.90 -13.74
CA ARG A 164 21.06 -8.22 -13.65
C ARG A 164 21.56 -9.20 -14.71
N LYS A 165 20.67 -9.86 -15.46
CA LYS A 165 21.03 -10.90 -16.45
C LYS A 165 21.23 -10.28 -17.83
N PHE A 166 22.26 -9.45 -18.00
CA PHE A 166 22.54 -8.73 -19.25
C PHE A 166 22.60 -9.65 -20.48
N ASP A 167 23.21 -10.83 -20.38
CA ASP A 167 23.22 -11.80 -21.49
C ASP A 167 21.84 -12.33 -21.86
N LEU A 168 20.96 -12.52 -20.88
CA LEU A 168 19.59 -12.92 -21.13
C LEU A 168 18.79 -11.76 -21.70
N LEU A 169 18.92 -10.55 -21.14
CA LEU A 169 18.30 -9.33 -21.67
C LEU A 169 18.71 -9.11 -23.13
N ARG A 170 19.99 -9.23 -23.48
CA ARG A 170 20.48 -9.11 -24.87
C ARG A 170 19.77 -10.09 -25.79
N LYS A 171 19.63 -11.35 -25.38
CA LYS A 171 18.93 -12.39 -26.16
C LYS A 171 17.46 -12.05 -26.33
N VAL A 172 16.78 -11.62 -25.28
CA VAL A 172 15.36 -11.26 -25.32
C VAL A 172 15.13 -10.03 -26.20
N LEU A 173 15.90 -8.97 -26.02
CA LEU A 173 15.78 -7.74 -26.81
C LEU A 173 16.07 -8.01 -28.29
N THR A 174 17.11 -8.79 -28.60
CA THR A 174 17.43 -9.21 -29.99
C THR A 174 16.30 -10.06 -30.60
N GLN A 175 15.73 -11.00 -29.83
CA GLN A 175 14.67 -11.89 -30.31
C GLN A 175 13.41 -11.12 -30.75
N TYR A 176 13.10 -10.01 -30.07
CA TYR A 176 11.85 -9.26 -30.28
C TYR A 176 12.04 -7.89 -30.94
N LYS A 177 13.25 -7.54 -31.39
CA LYS A 177 13.57 -6.21 -31.94
C LYS A 177 12.75 -5.82 -33.18
N ASP A 178 12.36 -6.80 -33.99
CA ASP A 178 11.60 -6.61 -35.23
C ASP A 178 10.09 -6.89 -35.03
N THR A 179 9.61 -6.81 -33.78
CA THR A 179 8.21 -7.02 -33.43
C THR A 179 7.66 -5.82 -32.68
N ASP A 180 6.33 -5.68 -32.65
CA ASP A 180 5.65 -4.63 -31.89
C ASP A 180 5.58 -4.92 -30.37
N LEU A 181 6.27 -5.96 -29.87
CA LEU A 181 6.27 -6.28 -28.45
C LEU A 181 7.17 -5.32 -27.68
N HIS A 182 6.59 -4.62 -26.71
CA HIS A 182 7.34 -3.83 -25.75
C HIS A 182 7.83 -4.68 -24.57
N LEU A 183 9.01 -4.37 -24.06
CA LEU A 183 9.65 -5.04 -22.94
C LEU A 183 9.98 -4.00 -21.87
N ARG A 184 9.73 -4.33 -20.61
CA ARG A 184 9.90 -3.39 -19.51
C ARG A 184 10.60 -4.03 -18.32
N VAL A 185 11.62 -3.37 -17.79
CA VAL A 185 12.26 -3.72 -16.50
C VAL A 185 11.77 -2.78 -15.39
N ILE A 186 11.98 -3.13 -14.11
CA ILE A 186 11.59 -2.29 -12.97
C ILE A 186 12.84 -1.83 -12.24
N ALA A 187 13.10 -0.52 -12.18
CA ALA A 187 14.36 -0.01 -11.62
C ALA A 187 14.37 0.07 -10.10
N ASN A 188 13.38 0.69 -9.49
CA ASN A 188 13.43 1.08 -8.08
C ASN A 188 12.69 0.11 -7.14
N ASN A 189 12.55 -1.16 -7.54
CA ASN A 189 12.00 -2.19 -6.65
C ASN A 189 13.10 -2.90 -5.85
N LEU A 190 12.79 -3.21 -4.59
CA LEU A 190 13.73 -3.76 -3.64
C LEU A 190 13.25 -5.10 -3.08
N CYS A 191 12.72 -6.00 -3.90
CA CYS A 191 12.38 -7.36 -3.44
C CYS A 191 13.65 -8.15 -3.07
N LEU A 192 13.53 -9.13 -2.17
CA LEU A 192 14.61 -10.09 -1.96
C LEU A 192 14.91 -10.81 -3.27
N ARG A 193 16.19 -11.11 -3.51
CA ARG A 193 16.62 -11.89 -4.66
C ARG A 193 16.16 -13.35 -4.52
N GLU A 194 15.61 -13.92 -5.59
CA GLU A 194 15.00 -15.27 -5.57
C GLU A 194 14.05 -15.46 -4.37
N CYS A 195 13.24 -14.44 -4.08
CA CYS A 195 12.42 -14.35 -2.86
C CYS A 195 11.51 -15.59 -2.68
N PRO A 196 11.63 -16.33 -1.55
CA PRO A 196 10.75 -17.47 -1.28
C PRO A 196 9.31 -17.03 -0.98
N PHE A 197 9.12 -15.79 -0.55
CA PHE A 197 7.81 -15.26 -0.17
C PHE A 197 7.00 -14.68 -1.34
N ARG A 198 7.57 -14.61 -2.56
CA ARG A 198 6.98 -13.84 -3.68
C ARG A 198 5.54 -14.25 -4.02
N LEU A 199 5.25 -15.57 -4.03
CA LEU A 199 3.93 -16.09 -4.38
C LEU A 199 2.93 -15.84 -3.25
N ALA A 200 3.32 -16.16 -2.01
CA ALA A 200 2.47 -15.93 -0.83
C ALA A 200 2.14 -14.45 -0.66
N HIS A 201 3.14 -13.57 -0.79
CA HIS A 201 2.96 -12.13 -0.73
C HIS A 201 2.07 -11.61 -1.87
N GLY A 202 2.31 -12.05 -3.12
CA GLY A 202 1.48 -11.67 -4.25
C GLY A 202 0.01 -12.08 -4.10
N CYS A 203 -0.23 -13.27 -3.55
CA CYS A 203 -1.56 -13.77 -3.22
C CYS A 203 -2.19 -12.93 -2.11
N PHE A 204 -1.48 -12.72 -1.00
CA PHE A 204 -1.92 -11.89 0.12
C PHE A 204 -2.36 -10.49 -0.33
N VAL A 205 -1.53 -9.85 -1.15
CA VAL A 205 -1.81 -8.53 -1.70
C VAL A 205 -3.02 -8.55 -2.64
N GLY A 206 -3.17 -9.60 -3.46
CA GLY A 206 -4.31 -9.81 -4.34
C GLY A 206 -5.64 -10.01 -3.62
N HIS A 207 -5.62 -10.45 -2.35
CA HIS A 207 -6.80 -10.65 -1.51
C HIS A 207 -6.90 -9.64 -0.36
N SER A 208 -6.16 -8.54 -0.45
CA SER A 208 -6.20 -7.48 0.54
C SER A 208 -7.54 -6.74 0.51
N ASP A 209 -7.96 -6.27 1.67
CA ASP A 209 -9.21 -5.54 1.85
C ASP A 209 -8.91 -4.03 1.88
N PRO A 210 -9.68 -3.20 1.16
CA PRO A 210 -9.45 -1.75 1.15
C PRO A 210 -9.77 -1.07 2.48
N GLU A 211 -10.61 -1.66 3.32
CA GLU A 211 -11.02 -1.15 4.63
C GLU A 211 -10.27 -1.78 5.79
N LEU A 212 -9.79 -3.03 5.62
CA LEU A 212 -9.10 -3.78 6.67
C LEU A 212 -7.60 -3.90 6.41
N PHE A 213 -6.83 -3.49 7.41
CA PHE A 213 -5.38 -3.71 7.42
C PHE A 213 -5.05 -5.13 7.87
N SER A 214 -4.35 -5.89 7.02
CA SER A 214 -3.98 -7.29 7.30
C SER A 214 -2.50 -7.42 7.67
N MET A 215 -2.18 -8.41 8.50
CA MET A 215 -0.79 -8.75 8.81
C MET A 215 -0.13 -9.47 7.64
N ASP A 216 0.87 -8.83 7.03
CA ASP A 216 1.64 -9.39 5.93
C ASP A 216 2.90 -10.08 6.47
N TYR A 217 2.76 -11.35 6.81
CA TYR A 217 3.86 -12.19 7.29
C TYR A 217 5.06 -12.21 6.32
N SER A 218 4.79 -12.16 5.02
CA SER A 218 5.83 -12.17 3.98
C SER A 218 6.62 -10.86 3.97
N LEU A 219 5.94 -9.72 4.12
CA LEU A 219 6.58 -8.42 4.18
C LEU A 219 7.39 -8.24 5.46
N VAL A 220 6.88 -8.70 6.61
CA VAL A 220 7.62 -8.65 7.89
C VAL A 220 8.90 -9.48 7.79
N ASN A 221 8.84 -10.72 7.27
CA ASN A 221 10.03 -11.55 7.03
C ASN A 221 11.00 -10.91 6.03
N CYS A 222 10.49 -10.30 4.96
CA CYS A 222 11.30 -9.58 3.97
C CYS A 222 12.09 -8.43 4.61
N ALA A 223 11.42 -7.62 5.44
CA ALA A 223 12.05 -6.55 6.20
C ALA A 223 13.06 -7.10 7.22
N TYR A 224 12.68 -8.14 7.97
CA TYR A 224 13.55 -8.80 8.95
C TYR A 224 14.85 -9.27 8.31
N LYS A 225 14.76 -9.92 7.14
CA LYS A 225 15.94 -10.38 6.41
C LYS A 225 16.86 -9.23 6.01
N LYS A 226 16.33 -8.18 5.38
CA LYS A 226 17.15 -7.04 4.92
C LYS A 226 17.81 -6.26 6.05
N VAL A 227 17.11 -6.12 7.17
CA VAL A 227 17.63 -5.38 8.33
C VAL A 227 18.70 -6.19 9.04
N THR A 228 18.51 -7.50 9.20
CA THR A 228 19.46 -8.38 9.91
C THR A 228 20.62 -8.85 9.04
N HIS A 229 20.45 -8.86 7.72
CA HIS A 229 21.46 -9.21 6.73
C HIS A 229 21.52 -8.10 5.67
N PRO A 230 22.19 -6.96 5.94
CA PRO A 230 22.16 -5.79 5.06
C PRO A 230 22.67 -6.03 3.65
N ALA A 231 23.49 -7.07 3.42
CA ALA A 231 23.87 -7.49 2.08
C ALA A 231 22.66 -7.84 1.19
N ALA A 232 21.54 -8.28 1.78
CA ALA A 232 20.29 -8.56 1.07
C ALA A 232 19.69 -7.31 0.40
N ILE A 233 20.04 -6.10 0.85
CA ILE A 233 19.67 -4.85 0.18
C ILE A 233 20.41 -4.76 -1.17
N LEU A 234 21.68 -5.15 -1.22
CA LEU A 234 22.48 -5.12 -2.46
C LEU A 234 22.26 -6.35 -3.34
N THR A 235 21.79 -7.48 -2.81
CA THR A 235 21.38 -8.61 -3.67
C THR A 235 20.08 -8.33 -4.42
N ALA A 236 19.21 -7.45 -3.91
CA ALA A 236 18.01 -7.00 -4.61
C ALA A 236 18.31 -6.35 -5.97
N GLU A 237 17.49 -6.61 -6.98
CA GLU A 237 17.81 -6.34 -8.39
C GLU A 237 17.39 -4.93 -8.85
N PHE A 238 17.69 -3.92 -8.05
CA PHE A 238 17.45 -2.52 -8.41
C PHE A 238 18.38 -2.03 -9.54
N ILE A 239 17.99 -0.94 -10.18
CA ILE A 239 18.78 -0.16 -11.15
C ILE A 239 18.92 1.23 -10.55
N ARG A 240 20.14 1.75 -10.36
CA ARG A 240 20.34 3.12 -9.88
C ARG A 240 20.06 4.13 -11.01
N PRO A 241 19.76 5.39 -10.70
CA PRO A 241 19.72 6.45 -11.71
C PRO A 241 20.98 6.51 -12.57
N GLU A 242 22.17 6.40 -11.94
CA GLU A 242 23.45 6.39 -12.63
C GLU A 242 23.62 5.19 -13.57
N ASP A 243 22.95 4.07 -13.32
CA ASP A 243 23.12 2.82 -14.06
C ASP A 243 22.12 2.68 -15.23
N VAL A 244 21.23 3.66 -15.44
CA VAL A 244 20.23 3.65 -16.52
C VAL A 244 20.90 3.53 -17.90
N HIS A 245 22.07 4.16 -18.08
CA HIS A 245 22.79 4.16 -19.35
C HIS A 245 23.12 2.75 -19.86
N PHE A 246 23.45 1.79 -19.00
CA PHE A 246 23.74 0.41 -19.41
C PHE A 246 22.53 -0.27 -20.09
N TYR A 247 21.31 0.07 -19.68
CA TYR A 247 20.07 -0.47 -20.25
C TYR A 247 19.71 0.21 -21.57
N ARG A 248 19.98 1.51 -21.67
CA ARG A 248 19.88 2.28 -22.92
C ARG A 248 20.88 1.74 -23.96
N GLU A 249 22.14 1.61 -23.59
CA GLU A 249 23.20 1.06 -24.45
C GLU A 249 22.87 -0.38 -24.91
N LEU A 250 22.31 -1.21 -24.04
CA LEU A 250 21.87 -2.56 -24.42
C LEU A 250 20.72 -2.54 -25.44
N ALA A 251 19.77 -1.62 -25.31
CA ALA A 251 18.70 -1.44 -26.30
C ALA A 251 19.26 -0.97 -27.65
N GLU A 252 20.19 -0.01 -27.63
CA GLU A 252 20.90 0.48 -28.82
C GLU A 252 21.73 -0.62 -29.49
N GLU A 253 22.50 -1.39 -28.72
CA GLU A 253 23.33 -2.53 -29.17
C GLU A 253 22.47 -3.56 -29.91
N THR A 254 21.30 -3.89 -29.36
CA THR A 254 20.40 -4.91 -29.92
C THR A 254 19.49 -4.37 -31.03
N GLY A 255 19.42 -3.04 -31.18
CA GLY A 255 18.50 -2.35 -32.08
C GLY A 255 17.03 -2.42 -31.64
N ASN A 256 16.75 -2.78 -30.39
CA ASN A 256 15.39 -2.86 -29.87
C ASN A 256 14.88 -1.46 -29.47
N LYS A 257 13.80 -1.01 -30.13
CA LYS A 257 13.20 0.32 -29.92
C LYS A 257 12.09 0.35 -28.88
N HIS A 258 11.70 -0.81 -28.35
CA HIS A 258 10.52 -0.99 -27.51
C HIS A 258 10.92 -1.45 -26.09
N PHE A 259 12.00 -0.90 -25.55
CA PHE A 259 12.48 -1.18 -24.20
C PHE A 259 12.27 0.01 -23.27
N SER A 260 11.68 -0.23 -22.09
CA SER A 260 11.32 0.82 -21.12
C SER A 260 11.67 0.43 -19.67
N ILE A 261 11.70 1.44 -18.80
CA ILE A 261 11.97 1.29 -17.37
C ILE A 261 10.75 1.72 -16.55
N LYS A 262 10.31 0.87 -15.62
CA LYS A 262 9.27 1.19 -14.65
C LYS A 262 9.86 1.78 -13.38
N LEU A 263 9.32 2.91 -12.94
CA LEU A 263 9.53 3.50 -11.63
C LEU A 263 8.26 3.31 -10.80
N ILE A 264 8.34 2.52 -9.73
CA ILE A 264 7.19 2.08 -8.95
C ILE A 264 6.72 3.15 -7.95
N ASP A 265 6.19 2.74 -6.79
CA ASP A 265 5.90 3.65 -5.66
C ASP A 265 4.66 4.56 -5.77
N ARG A 266 3.64 4.13 -6.52
CA ARG A 266 2.30 4.77 -6.56
C ARG A 266 1.56 4.92 -5.20
N THR A 267 2.10 4.35 -4.13
CA THR A 267 1.57 4.48 -2.75
C THR A 267 2.43 5.41 -1.89
N ARG A 268 3.43 6.10 -2.47
CA ARG A 268 4.35 6.98 -1.76
C ARG A 268 3.93 8.44 -1.85
N THR A 269 4.45 9.25 -0.93
CA THR A 269 4.23 10.68 -0.88
C THR A 269 4.75 11.38 -2.13
N THR A 270 4.20 12.57 -2.40
CA THR A 270 4.57 13.40 -3.55
C THR A 270 6.05 13.79 -3.51
N ASP A 271 6.60 14.11 -2.33
CA ASP A 271 8.04 14.39 -2.14
C ASP A 271 8.94 13.20 -2.48
N PHE A 272 8.48 11.97 -2.22
CA PHE A 272 9.22 10.77 -2.61
C PHE A 272 9.23 10.62 -4.14
N LEU A 273 8.07 10.80 -4.78
CA LEU A 273 7.95 10.74 -6.24
C LEU A 273 8.75 11.85 -6.91
N GLU A 274 8.76 13.08 -6.37
CA GLU A 274 9.60 14.18 -6.88
C GLU A 274 11.06 13.76 -6.92
N ARG A 275 11.55 13.20 -5.81
CA ARG A 275 12.94 12.76 -5.69
C ARG A 275 13.26 11.68 -6.72
N VAL A 276 12.39 10.69 -6.88
CA VAL A 276 12.54 9.63 -7.90
C VAL A 276 12.59 10.24 -9.30
N VAL A 277 11.62 11.08 -9.67
CA VAL A 277 11.58 11.73 -10.99
C VAL A 277 12.86 12.53 -11.22
N LYS A 278 13.21 13.43 -10.31
CA LYS A 278 14.42 14.26 -10.41
C LYS A 278 15.68 13.41 -10.58
N SER A 279 15.83 12.35 -9.78
CA SER A 279 17.00 11.47 -9.80
C SER A 279 17.16 10.74 -11.13
N TYR A 280 16.10 10.09 -11.62
CA TYR A 280 16.18 9.30 -12.85
C TYR A 280 16.25 10.17 -14.11
N MET A 281 15.59 11.33 -14.12
CA MET A 281 15.71 12.28 -15.25
C MET A 281 17.10 12.94 -15.31
N ALA A 282 17.76 13.11 -14.15
CA ALA A 282 19.13 13.61 -14.07
C ALA A 282 20.19 12.49 -14.22
N GLU A 283 19.79 11.22 -14.24
CA GLU A 283 20.69 10.05 -14.16
C GLU A 283 21.72 10.17 -13.01
N SER A 284 21.31 10.78 -11.90
CA SER A 284 22.18 11.00 -10.75
C SER A 284 21.41 11.18 -9.45
N TYR A 285 21.93 10.58 -8.39
CA TYR A 285 21.44 10.82 -7.04
C TYR A 285 22.59 10.82 -6.02
N ASP A 286 22.67 11.89 -5.24
CA ASP A 286 23.62 12.00 -4.13
C ASP A 286 22.83 11.90 -2.81
N GLY A 287 22.99 10.78 -2.12
CA GLY A 287 22.29 10.51 -0.87
C GLY A 287 22.08 9.03 -0.59
N ASN A 288 21.11 8.75 0.28
CA ASN A 288 20.73 7.40 0.68
C ASN A 288 19.89 6.72 -0.41
N LEU A 289 20.39 5.65 -1.04
CA LEU A 289 19.65 4.91 -2.08
C LEU A 289 18.23 4.50 -1.62
N LEU A 290 18.04 4.23 -0.32
CA LEU A 290 16.74 3.85 0.26
C LEU A 290 15.66 4.95 0.17
N ASP A 291 16.05 6.19 -0.14
CA ASP A 291 15.12 7.31 -0.35
C ASP A 291 14.49 7.34 -1.75
N ILE A 292 14.98 6.52 -2.69
CA ILE A 292 14.50 6.49 -4.08
C ILE A 292 14.11 5.08 -4.56
N VAL A 293 14.16 4.08 -3.67
CA VAL A 293 13.69 2.71 -3.93
C VAL A 293 12.58 2.32 -2.97
N ASN A 294 11.85 1.26 -3.31
CA ASN A 294 10.71 0.75 -2.54
C ASN A 294 11.15 0.07 -1.21
N TRP A 295 11.70 0.87 -0.31
CA TRP A 295 12.06 0.51 1.06
C TRP A 295 10.86 0.74 1.98
N PRO A 296 10.35 -0.26 2.71
CA PRO A 296 9.09 -0.13 3.45
C PRO A 296 9.28 0.79 4.66
N GLN A 297 8.79 2.03 4.56
CA GLN A 297 8.82 3.01 5.64
C GLN A 297 7.44 3.64 5.75
N ALA A 298 6.84 3.57 6.94
CA ALA A 298 5.52 4.14 7.20
C ALA A 298 5.44 5.65 6.87
N LYS A 299 6.53 6.40 7.12
CA LYS A 299 6.59 7.86 6.89
C LYS A 299 6.50 8.29 5.44
N THR A 300 6.77 7.39 4.50
CA THR A 300 6.78 7.71 3.07
C THR A 300 5.59 7.11 2.34
N ILE A 301 4.64 6.49 3.05
CA ILE A 301 3.34 6.12 2.47
C ILE A 301 2.52 7.38 2.31
N ALA A 302 1.94 7.58 1.13
CA ALA A 302 0.97 8.65 0.90
C ALA A 302 -0.18 8.48 1.89
N THR A 303 -0.29 9.41 2.83
CA THR A 303 -1.54 9.59 3.57
C THR A 303 -2.59 10.13 2.61
N ARG A 304 -3.87 9.94 2.95
CA ARG A 304 -5.02 10.48 2.21
C ARG A 304 -4.68 11.88 1.68
N PRO A 305 -5.04 12.23 0.44
CA PRO A 305 -4.78 13.56 -0.07
C PRO A 305 -5.24 14.55 0.99
N ASP A 306 -4.29 15.32 1.51
CA ASP A 306 -4.62 16.34 2.49
C ASP A 306 -5.67 17.21 1.83
N GLN A 307 -6.81 17.38 2.50
CA GLN A 307 -7.57 18.62 2.37
C GLN A 307 -6.71 19.74 2.99
N ALA A 308 -5.54 19.99 2.41
CA ALA A 308 -4.74 21.15 2.68
C ALA A 308 -5.41 22.30 1.92
N LYS A 309 -6.24 23.03 2.66
CA LYS A 309 -6.47 24.47 2.53
C LYS A 309 -5.80 25.11 1.31
N GLU A 310 -6.53 25.22 0.20
CA GLU A 310 -6.42 26.38 -0.68
C GLU A 310 -7.81 26.83 -1.05
N GLY A 311 -8.19 27.97 -0.47
CA GLY A 311 -9.27 28.77 -0.99
C GLY A 311 -8.90 29.21 -2.39
N LEU A 312 -9.59 28.67 -3.38
CA LEU A 312 -9.82 29.40 -4.62
C LEU A 312 -10.62 30.65 -4.26
N ASN A 313 -9.93 31.79 -4.32
CA ASN A 313 -10.51 33.12 -4.37
C ASN A 313 -11.64 33.14 -5.41
N VAL A 314 -12.89 33.08 -4.94
CA VAL A 314 -14.03 33.62 -5.66
C VAL A 314 -14.36 34.94 -4.98
N GLY A 315 -14.23 36.01 -5.76
CA GLY A 315 -14.13 37.38 -5.31
C GLY A 315 -15.25 37.84 -4.37
N ALA A 316 -14.85 38.76 -3.50
CA ALA A 316 -15.74 39.58 -2.69
C ALA A 316 -16.82 40.24 -3.55
N GLY A 317 -18.08 39.98 -3.19
CA GLY A 317 -19.26 40.68 -3.68
C GLY A 317 -20.39 40.45 -2.70
N GLY A 318 -20.52 41.31 -1.69
CA GLY A 318 -21.61 41.25 -0.73
C GLY A 318 -22.98 41.45 -1.39
N PRO A 319 -24.08 40.95 -0.79
CA PRO A 319 -25.40 41.10 -1.37
C PRO A 319 -25.96 42.50 -1.05
N PRO A 320 -26.55 43.24 -2.02
CA PRO A 320 -27.42 44.34 -1.69
C PRO A 320 -28.86 43.84 -1.46
N ALA A 321 -29.50 44.48 -0.49
CA ALA A 321 -30.90 44.32 -0.12
C ALA A 321 -31.86 44.99 -1.13
N GLY A 322 -33.12 44.49 -1.20
CA GLY A 322 -34.28 45.28 -1.66
C GLY A 322 -35.23 44.65 -2.72
N VAL A 323 -36.21 43.81 -2.31
CA VAL A 323 -37.70 43.91 -2.45
C VAL A 323 -38.35 44.48 -3.76
N PRO A 324 -39.60 44.14 -4.25
CA PRO A 324 -40.61 43.09 -3.93
C PRO A 324 -41.31 42.33 -5.12
N MET A 325 -42.00 41.23 -4.77
CA MET A 325 -43.36 40.73 -5.16
C MET A 325 -43.86 40.73 -6.62
N GLY A 326 -44.36 39.55 -7.06
CA GLY A 326 -45.32 39.36 -8.16
C GLY A 326 -46.04 38.01 -8.02
N ALA A 327 -47.38 38.03 -7.96
CA ALA A 327 -48.28 36.95 -7.53
C ALA A 327 -48.70 35.97 -8.63
N GLY A 328 -49.12 34.74 -8.25
CA GLY A 328 -49.84 33.77 -9.08
C GLY A 328 -49.94 32.38 -8.45
N ALA A 329 -51.03 32.11 -7.72
CA ALA A 329 -51.37 30.88 -6.97
C ALA A 329 -51.82 29.69 -7.87
N PRO A 330 -52.30 28.51 -7.37
CA PRO A 330 -52.35 27.96 -5.99
C PRO A 330 -51.84 26.48 -5.86
N PRO A 331 -51.84 25.91 -4.62
CA PRO A 331 -51.06 24.73 -4.25
C PRO A 331 -51.89 23.44 -4.01
N MET A 332 -51.26 22.27 -4.19
CA MET A 332 -51.75 20.97 -3.72
C MET A 332 -51.13 20.61 -2.37
N GLY A 333 -51.92 20.85 -1.31
CA GLY A 333 -52.07 20.04 -0.09
C GLY A 333 -50.84 19.46 0.62
N MET A 334 -50.37 20.15 1.66
CA MET A 334 -49.98 19.53 2.93
C MET A 334 -50.45 20.42 4.10
N PRO A 335 -51.14 19.88 5.12
CA PRO A 335 -51.60 20.67 6.26
C PRO A 335 -50.48 20.88 7.31
N PRO A 336 -50.62 21.89 8.19
CA PRO A 336 -49.57 22.34 9.10
C PRO A 336 -49.48 21.48 10.36
N MET A 337 -48.26 21.27 10.84
CA MET A 337 -47.97 20.77 12.19
C MET A 337 -48.29 21.87 13.22
N GLY A 338 -49.48 21.80 13.78
CA GLY A 338 -49.85 22.43 15.06
C GLY A 338 -49.58 21.49 16.22
N ALA A 339 -49.31 22.09 17.38
CA ALA A 339 -48.85 21.47 18.62
C ALA A 339 -49.76 20.36 19.19
N GLY A 340 -49.12 19.40 19.88
CA GLY A 340 -49.72 18.60 20.96
C GLY A 340 -49.93 17.11 20.65
N GLY A 341 -49.05 16.25 21.15
CA GLY A 341 -49.29 14.79 21.23
C GLY A 341 -48.00 13.96 21.32
N PRO A 342 -47.97 12.86 22.09
CA PRO A 342 -46.75 12.11 22.40
C PRO A 342 -46.33 11.19 21.23
N PRO A 343 -45.04 10.85 21.06
CA PRO A 343 -44.62 9.89 20.05
C PRO A 343 -44.82 8.44 20.55
N MET A 344 -45.76 7.73 19.94
CA MET A 344 -45.75 6.26 19.78
C MET A 344 -44.86 5.92 18.57
N GLY A 345 -44.12 4.81 18.46
CA GLY A 345 -43.93 3.66 19.32
C GLY A 345 -42.87 2.75 18.67
N MET A 346 -42.01 2.15 19.50
CA MET A 346 -41.20 0.98 19.15
C MET A 346 -42.07 -0.29 19.24
N PRO A 347 -41.68 -1.42 18.61
CA PRO A 347 -42.49 -2.63 18.57
C PRO A 347 -42.79 -3.17 19.96
N ALA A 348 -44.03 -3.61 20.18
CA ALA A 348 -44.43 -4.37 21.34
C ALA A 348 -43.62 -5.69 21.39
N GLY A 349 -42.56 -5.73 22.21
CA GLY A 349 -41.79 -6.95 22.44
C GLY A 349 -40.32 -6.78 22.84
N GLY A 350 -39.75 -5.58 22.76
CA GLY A 350 -38.34 -5.32 23.14
C GLY A 350 -38.11 -4.87 24.59
N PRO A 351 -36.86 -4.96 25.10
CA PRO A 351 -36.50 -4.43 26.42
C PRO A 351 -36.77 -2.92 26.52
N PRO A 352 -37.37 -2.44 27.64
CA PRO A 352 -37.60 -1.01 27.86
C PRO A 352 -36.28 -0.26 28.02
N PRO A 353 -36.23 1.07 27.74
CA PRO A 353 -34.99 1.85 27.71
C PRO A 353 -34.11 1.71 28.95
N TRP A 354 -34.70 1.63 30.15
CA TRP A 354 -33.96 1.46 31.39
C TRP A 354 -33.20 0.13 31.49
N VAL A 355 -33.69 -0.94 30.86
CA VAL A 355 -32.99 -2.24 30.77
C VAL A 355 -31.80 -2.14 29.84
N MET A 356 -31.95 -1.48 28.68
CA MET A 356 -30.86 -1.26 27.73
C MET A 356 -29.78 -0.33 28.29
N GLU A 357 -30.17 0.59 29.16
CA GLU A 357 -29.29 1.58 29.80
C GLU A 357 -28.74 1.12 31.16
N GLY A 358 -29.14 -0.05 31.66
CA GLY A 358 -28.64 -0.61 32.93
C GLY A 358 -28.94 0.26 34.17
N ARG A 359 -30.07 0.97 34.17
CA ARG A 359 -30.48 1.91 35.24
C ARG A 359 -31.85 1.55 35.84
N PRO A 360 -32.25 2.09 37.01
CA PRO A 360 -33.61 1.91 37.53
C PRO A 360 -34.68 2.53 36.60
N PRO A 361 -35.91 1.96 36.55
CA PRO A 361 -37.03 2.52 35.80
C PRO A 361 -37.47 3.88 36.36
N ARG A 362 -37.84 4.81 35.49
CA ARG A 362 -38.44 6.10 35.85
C ARG A 362 -39.98 5.97 35.98
N PRO A 363 -40.66 6.88 36.70
CA PRO A 363 -42.11 6.89 36.77
C PRO A 363 -42.75 6.89 35.38
N GLY A 364 -43.57 5.88 35.08
CA GLY A 364 -44.25 5.70 33.80
C GLY A 364 -43.53 4.82 32.77
N GLU A 365 -42.31 4.34 33.04
CA GLU A 365 -41.64 3.38 32.16
C GLU A 365 -42.17 1.93 32.37
N PRO A 366 -42.35 1.13 31.30
CA PRO A 366 -42.88 -0.23 31.43
C PRO A 366 -41.94 -1.18 32.19
N GLU A 367 -42.49 -1.94 33.13
CA GLU A 367 -41.75 -2.95 33.91
C GLU A 367 -42.12 -4.40 33.57
N GLU A 368 -43.25 -4.63 32.89
CA GLU A 368 -43.77 -5.98 32.62
C GLU A 368 -42.80 -6.84 31.81
N TRP A 369 -42.12 -6.25 30.83
CA TRP A 369 -41.12 -6.96 30.02
C TRP A 369 -39.94 -7.46 30.87
N ALA A 370 -39.46 -6.65 31.82
CA ALA A 370 -38.35 -7.01 32.70
C ALA A 370 -38.76 -8.13 33.68
N LYS A 371 -39.98 -8.04 34.25
CA LYS A 371 -40.53 -9.09 35.14
C LYS A 371 -40.69 -10.43 34.42
N LYS A 372 -41.17 -10.42 33.18
CA LYS A 372 -41.33 -11.64 32.36
C LYS A 372 -40.00 -12.32 32.01
N ASN A 373 -38.91 -11.57 31.96
CA ASN A 373 -37.58 -12.07 31.61
C ASN A 373 -36.62 -12.18 32.81
N GLY A 374 -37.14 -12.12 34.05
CA GLY A 374 -36.34 -12.32 35.28
C GLY A 374 -35.33 -11.22 35.58
N ILE A 375 -35.49 -10.02 35.02
CA ILE A 375 -34.59 -8.88 35.23
C ILE A 375 -35.10 -8.04 36.40
N THR A 376 -34.30 -7.94 37.47
CA THR A 376 -34.57 -7.07 38.61
C THR A 376 -33.87 -5.71 38.43
N ALA A 377 -34.57 -4.62 38.76
CA ALA A 377 -33.98 -3.29 38.72
C ALA A 377 -32.86 -3.18 39.78
N PRO A 378 -31.72 -2.53 39.47
CA PRO A 378 -30.66 -2.32 40.45
C PRO A 378 -31.15 -1.45 41.62
N PRO A 379 -30.62 -1.63 42.85
CA PRO A 379 -31.04 -0.86 44.02
C PRO A 379 -30.91 0.65 43.80
N MET A 380 -31.89 1.43 44.28
CA MET A 380 -31.80 2.90 44.26
C MET A 380 -30.55 3.35 45.02
N GLY A 381 -29.59 3.95 44.31
CA GLY A 381 -28.34 4.46 44.88
C GLY A 381 -27.05 3.84 44.31
N MET A 382 -27.11 2.90 43.36
CA MET A 382 -25.90 2.49 42.64
C MET A 382 -25.54 3.50 41.53
N PRO A 383 -24.29 3.98 41.45
CA PRO A 383 -23.83 4.75 40.30
C PRO A 383 -23.81 3.87 39.05
N PRO A 384 -23.93 4.44 37.85
CA PRO A 384 -23.77 3.68 36.60
C PRO A 384 -22.44 2.92 36.66
N MET A 385 -22.45 1.64 36.26
CA MET A 385 -21.24 0.82 36.21
C MET A 385 -20.14 1.59 35.46
N GLY A 386 -19.11 2.01 36.20
CA GLY A 386 -18.11 2.95 35.69
C GLY A 386 -17.51 3.92 36.71
N ALA A 387 -17.77 3.77 38.02
CA ALA A 387 -17.11 4.62 39.02
C ALA A 387 -16.78 3.84 40.31
N GLY A 388 -15.48 3.60 40.52
CA GLY A 388 -14.86 3.59 41.85
C GLY A 388 -15.00 2.33 42.71
N GLY A 389 -14.27 1.27 42.36
CA GLY A 389 -13.91 0.19 43.28
C GLY A 389 -12.82 -0.70 42.67
N PRO A 390 -11.78 -1.13 43.40
CA PRO A 390 -10.73 -1.95 42.83
C PRO A 390 -11.29 -3.33 42.48
N PRO A 391 -10.91 -3.94 41.34
CA PRO A 391 -11.21 -5.34 41.10
C PRO A 391 -10.42 -6.19 42.09
N MET A 392 -11.12 -7.03 42.84
CA MET A 392 -10.50 -8.16 43.51
C MET A 392 -9.80 -9.05 42.47
N GLY A 393 -8.51 -9.31 42.65
CA GLY A 393 -7.83 -10.45 42.02
C GLY A 393 -6.88 -10.21 40.85
N MET A 394 -6.12 -9.10 40.82
CA MET A 394 -4.94 -9.01 39.93
C MET A 394 -3.69 -9.56 40.63
N PRO A 395 -2.88 -10.44 39.99
CA PRO A 395 -1.61 -10.85 40.54
C PRO A 395 -0.67 -9.64 40.67
N ALA A 396 0.06 -9.57 41.78
CA ALA A 396 1.07 -8.53 41.99
C ALA A 396 2.13 -8.61 40.88
N GLY A 397 2.05 -7.71 39.88
CA GLY A 397 3.02 -7.63 38.77
C GLY A 397 2.47 -7.42 37.36
N GLY A 398 1.15 -7.31 37.14
CA GLY A 398 0.55 -7.05 35.82
C GLY A 398 0.42 -5.56 35.43
N PRO A 399 0.12 -5.24 34.16
CA PRO A 399 -0.13 -3.87 33.70
C PRO A 399 -1.31 -3.23 34.45
N PRO A 400 -1.18 -1.96 34.90
CA PRO A 400 -2.25 -1.26 35.60
C PRO A 400 -3.43 -0.96 34.65
N PRO A 401 -4.65 -0.78 35.18
CA PRO A 401 -5.86 -0.64 34.37
C PRO A 401 -5.78 0.42 33.28
N TRP A 402 -5.15 1.57 33.55
CA TRP A 402 -4.99 2.63 32.55
C TRP A 402 -4.11 2.25 31.36
N VAL A 403 -3.13 1.36 31.54
CA VAL A 403 -2.31 0.81 30.45
C VAL A 403 -3.14 -0.14 29.60
N MET A 404 -3.95 -1.00 30.24
CA MET A 404 -4.86 -1.93 29.54
C MET A 404 -5.96 -1.19 28.79
N GLU A 405 -6.42 -0.06 29.34
CA GLU A 405 -7.50 0.77 28.80
C GLU A 405 -6.99 1.86 27.84
N GLY A 406 -5.67 1.99 27.64
CA GLY A 406 -5.07 2.96 26.72
C GLY A 406 -5.39 4.42 27.04
N ARG A 407 -5.54 4.76 28.33
CA ARG A 407 -5.91 6.11 28.80
C ARG A 407 -4.86 6.68 29.77
N PRO A 408 -4.87 7.99 30.08
CA PRO A 408 -4.00 8.53 31.13
C PRO A 408 -4.30 7.89 32.51
N PRO A 409 -3.27 7.74 33.38
CA PRO A 409 -3.47 7.28 34.75
C PRO A 409 -4.37 8.26 35.52
N ARG A 410 -5.33 7.73 36.28
CA ARG A 410 -6.11 8.51 37.25
C ARG A 410 -5.32 8.69 38.54
N PRO A 411 -5.63 9.73 39.35
CA PRO A 411 -5.00 9.90 40.66
C PRO A 411 -5.09 8.62 41.50
N GLY A 412 -3.95 8.07 41.91
CA GLY A 412 -3.84 6.86 42.73
C GLY A 412 -3.63 5.54 41.97
N GLU A 413 -3.61 5.54 40.63
CA GLU A 413 -3.29 4.32 39.86
C GLU A 413 -1.76 4.08 39.78
N PRO A 414 -1.29 2.82 39.84
CA PRO A 414 0.14 2.51 39.78
C PRO A 414 0.78 2.91 38.44
N GLU A 415 1.94 3.55 38.49
CA GLU A 415 2.72 3.92 37.29
C GLU A 415 4.05 3.17 37.18
N GLU A 416 4.51 2.54 38.27
CA GLU A 416 5.84 1.89 38.32
C GLU A 416 5.99 0.78 37.28
N TRP A 417 4.94 -0.01 37.05
CA TRP A 417 4.94 -1.05 36.02
C TRP A 417 5.09 -0.45 34.62
N ALA A 418 4.39 0.65 34.32
CA ALA A 418 4.49 1.33 33.01
C ALA A 418 5.87 1.94 32.79
N LYS A 419 6.46 2.57 33.83
CA LYS A 419 7.82 3.13 33.79
C LYS A 419 8.88 2.05 33.57
N LYS A 420 8.76 0.91 34.27
CA LYS A 420 9.68 -0.24 34.12
C LYS A 420 9.62 -0.86 32.70
N ASN A 421 8.49 -0.72 32.01
CA ASN A 421 8.27 -1.27 30.66
C ASN A 421 8.30 -0.20 29.55
N GLY A 422 8.75 1.03 29.85
CA GLY A 422 8.93 2.09 28.84
C GLY A 422 7.63 2.62 28.21
N ILE A 423 6.49 2.49 28.90
CA ILE A 423 5.18 2.96 28.42
C ILE A 423 4.93 4.38 28.94
N THR A 424 4.68 5.32 28.03
CA THR A 424 4.28 6.69 28.37
C THR A 424 2.76 6.85 28.27
N ALA A 425 2.19 7.65 29.17
CA ALA A 425 0.75 7.94 29.16
C ALA A 425 0.38 8.75 27.90
N PRO A 426 -0.74 8.43 27.23
CA PRO A 426 -1.23 9.22 26.10
C PRO A 426 -1.63 10.64 26.56
N PRO A 427 -1.59 11.65 25.68
CA PRO A 427 -2.01 13.01 26.01
C PRO A 427 -3.45 13.08 26.53
N ALA A 428 -3.70 13.95 27.51
CA ALA A 428 -5.05 14.16 28.04
C ALA A 428 -6.00 14.65 26.93
N GLY A 429 -7.09 13.91 26.70
CA GLY A 429 -8.13 14.27 25.71
C GLY A 429 -8.40 13.24 24.61
N MET A 430 -7.77 12.06 24.61
CA MET A 430 -8.16 10.98 23.69
C MET A 430 -9.48 10.30 24.12
N PRO A 431 -10.42 10.06 23.19
CA PRO A 431 -11.69 9.40 23.50
C PRO A 431 -11.49 7.93 23.90
N VAL A 432 -12.20 7.52 24.96
CA VAL A 432 -12.30 6.13 25.40
C VAL A 432 -13.26 5.41 24.45
N GLY A 433 -12.75 4.78 23.40
CA GLY A 433 -13.55 4.01 22.46
C GLY A 433 -12.87 3.80 21.12
N GLY A 434 -12.44 2.56 20.87
CA GLY A 434 -11.84 2.14 19.61
C GLY A 434 -10.54 2.88 19.27
N PRO A 435 -9.79 2.43 18.24
CA PRO A 435 -8.68 3.22 17.75
C PRO A 435 -9.24 4.54 17.18
N PRO A 436 -8.52 5.67 17.31
CA PRO A 436 -9.03 6.99 16.91
C PRO A 436 -9.48 6.99 15.42
N PRO A 437 -10.43 7.88 15.05
CA PRO A 437 -10.88 8.01 13.67
C PRO A 437 -9.67 8.17 12.73
N GLY A 438 -9.50 7.25 11.78
CA GLY A 438 -8.39 7.25 10.84
C GLY A 438 -7.34 6.15 11.07
N VAL A 439 -7.39 5.39 12.17
CA VAL A 439 -6.60 4.16 12.29
C VAL A 439 -7.32 3.03 11.55
N PRO A 440 -6.68 2.37 10.57
CA PRO A 440 -7.28 1.26 9.84
C PRO A 440 -7.73 0.14 10.81
N LYS A 441 -8.95 -0.37 10.64
CA LYS A 441 -9.39 -1.56 11.38
C LYS A 441 -8.51 -2.74 10.96
N MET A 442 -7.96 -3.44 11.93
CA MET A 442 -7.10 -4.60 11.63
C MET A 442 -7.98 -5.82 11.33
N ARG A 443 -7.59 -6.61 10.33
CA ARG A 443 -8.24 -7.89 10.08
C ARG A 443 -8.08 -8.79 11.31
N TRP A 444 -9.19 -9.38 11.76
CA TRP A 444 -9.27 -10.17 13.01
C TRP A 444 -8.95 -9.38 14.29
N MET A 445 -9.14 -8.06 14.31
CA MET A 445 -8.92 -7.21 15.50
C MET A 445 -9.54 -7.78 16.78
N GLU A 446 -10.75 -8.34 16.70
CA GLU A 446 -11.48 -8.93 17.83
C GLU A 446 -10.75 -10.14 18.44
N ARG A 447 -9.94 -10.83 17.63
CA ARG A 447 -9.22 -12.06 18.02
C ARG A 447 -7.77 -11.77 18.41
N LEU A 448 -7.23 -10.61 18.06
CA LEU A 448 -5.84 -10.27 18.36
C LEU A 448 -5.69 -9.73 19.78
N LYS A 449 -4.56 -10.06 20.41
CA LYS A 449 -4.13 -9.41 21.66
C LYS A 449 -3.80 -7.93 21.37
N PRO A 450 -4.25 -6.96 22.19
CA PRO A 450 -3.96 -5.55 21.98
C PRO A 450 -2.46 -5.22 21.84
N GLU A 451 -1.64 -5.82 22.70
CA GLU A 451 -0.19 -5.70 22.70
C GLU A 451 0.45 -6.25 21.42
N ALA A 452 -0.13 -7.30 20.83
CA ALA A 452 0.33 -7.88 19.58
C ALA A 452 0.08 -6.96 18.38
N MET A 453 -1.09 -6.30 18.32
CA MET A 453 -1.38 -5.33 17.26
C MET A 453 -0.38 -4.18 17.28
N MET A 454 -0.09 -3.65 18.47
CA MET A 454 0.92 -2.59 18.66
C MET A 454 2.32 -3.08 18.29
N ALA A 455 2.69 -4.29 18.69
CA ALA A 455 3.98 -4.88 18.33
C ALA A 455 4.12 -5.07 16.81
N TYR A 456 3.09 -5.60 16.15
CA TYR A 456 3.06 -5.73 14.69
C TYR A 456 3.24 -4.37 14.00
N GLY A 457 2.51 -3.33 14.43
CA GLY A 457 2.66 -1.98 13.86
C GLY A 457 4.09 -1.43 13.98
N ARG A 458 4.82 -1.78 15.06
CA ARG A 458 6.23 -1.40 15.24
C ARG A 458 7.18 -2.12 14.28
N THR A 459 6.83 -3.29 13.74
CA THR A 459 7.67 -3.96 12.73
C THR A 459 7.88 -3.12 11.47
N MET A 460 6.94 -2.22 11.15
CA MET A 460 7.01 -1.32 9.99
C MET A 460 7.80 -0.03 10.28
N HIS A 461 8.29 0.15 11.51
CA HIS A 461 9.20 1.23 11.89
C HIS A 461 10.63 0.70 11.80
N LEU A 462 11.12 0.57 10.56
CA LEU A 462 12.45 0.02 10.31
C LEU A 462 13.55 0.92 10.91
N PRO A 463 14.63 0.31 11.41
CA PRO A 463 15.79 1.04 11.90
C PRO A 463 16.44 1.85 10.79
N LYS A 464 17.19 2.89 11.16
CA LYS A 464 17.86 3.75 10.18
C LYS A 464 19.00 2.99 9.52
N VAL A 465 18.83 2.72 8.23
CA VAL A 465 19.86 2.18 7.35
C VAL A 465 20.18 3.23 6.30
N TYR A 466 21.47 3.48 6.09
CA TYR A 466 21.98 4.36 5.06
C TYR A 466 22.77 3.53 4.05
N VAL A 467 22.45 3.70 2.77
CA VAL A 467 23.16 3.09 1.64
C VAL A 467 23.71 4.22 0.79
N ASP A 468 25.03 4.42 0.85
CA ASP A 468 25.75 5.46 0.13
C ASP A 468 25.68 5.22 -1.38
N ASN A 469 24.82 5.97 -2.08
CA ASN A 469 24.60 5.76 -3.51
C ASN A 469 25.85 6.03 -4.35
N LYS A 470 26.66 7.04 -3.98
CA LYS A 470 27.88 7.41 -4.71
C LYS A 470 28.96 6.36 -4.58
N LYS A 471 29.10 5.74 -3.40
CA LYS A 471 30.04 4.63 -3.23
C LYS A 471 29.62 3.33 -3.94
N LEU A 472 28.49 3.29 -4.66
CA LEU A 472 28.09 2.14 -5.49
C LEU A 472 28.58 2.24 -6.95
N ASP A 473 29.33 3.28 -7.32
CA ASP A 473 29.84 3.38 -8.69
C ASP A 473 30.76 2.21 -9.05
N GLY A 474 30.48 1.56 -10.18
CA GLY A 474 31.13 0.31 -10.61
C GLY A 474 30.53 -0.97 -10.00
N PHE A 475 29.56 -0.88 -9.09
CA PHE A 475 28.92 -2.07 -8.48
C PHE A 475 28.26 -2.99 -9.52
N LEU A 476 27.62 -2.39 -10.54
CA LEU A 476 26.87 -3.14 -11.56
C LEU A 476 27.76 -3.90 -12.55
N GLU A 477 29.03 -3.49 -12.73
CA GLU A 477 29.96 -4.06 -13.71
C GLU A 477 30.18 -5.57 -13.51
N HIS A 478 30.14 -6.06 -12.27
CA HIS A 478 30.22 -7.50 -11.99
C HIS A 478 29.12 -8.29 -12.69
N PHE A 479 27.89 -7.76 -12.72
CA PHE A 479 26.74 -8.42 -13.33
C PHE A 479 26.70 -8.26 -14.86
N ILE A 480 27.41 -7.26 -15.39
CA ILE A 480 27.55 -7.09 -16.83
C ILE A 480 28.60 -8.07 -17.37
N ASN A 481 29.75 -8.16 -16.70
CA ASN A 481 30.92 -8.86 -17.21
C ASN A 481 31.03 -10.33 -16.79
N ASN A 482 30.45 -10.72 -15.64
CA ASN A 482 30.65 -12.06 -15.09
C ASN A 482 29.48 -12.50 -14.18
N ASN A 483 28.25 -12.41 -14.68
CA ASN A 483 27.09 -12.80 -13.88
C ASN A 483 26.91 -14.32 -13.79
N ASN A 484 27.37 -14.92 -12.70
CA ASN A 484 27.07 -16.31 -12.36
C ASN A 484 26.03 -16.44 -11.22
N CYS A 485 25.27 -15.38 -10.96
CA CYS A 485 24.50 -15.26 -9.74
C CYS A 485 23.40 -16.34 -9.62
N ALA A 486 22.86 -16.84 -10.74
CA ALA A 486 21.87 -17.92 -10.75
C ALA A 486 22.42 -19.25 -10.21
N ASN A 487 23.74 -19.46 -10.28
CA ASN A 487 24.41 -20.66 -9.81
C ASN A 487 25.23 -20.40 -8.55
N SER A 488 25.05 -19.27 -7.87
CA SER A 488 25.83 -18.89 -6.70
C SER A 488 24.98 -18.68 -5.46
N LEU A 489 25.54 -19.04 -4.30
CA LEU A 489 24.98 -18.73 -3.00
C LEU A 489 25.58 -17.42 -2.46
N CYS A 490 24.72 -16.47 -2.10
CA CYS A 490 25.17 -15.14 -1.64
C CYS A 490 25.73 -15.22 -0.22
N VAL A 491 27.01 -14.90 -0.05
CA VAL A 491 27.69 -14.83 1.26
C VAL A 491 27.14 -13.66 2.08
N ASN A 492 26.88 -13.89 3.37
CA ASN A 492 26.29 -12.93 4.31
C ASN A 492 24.89 -12.42 3.89
N ASP A 493 24.19 -13.21 3.08
CA ASP A 493 22.76 -13.07 2.78
C ASP A 493 22.11 -14.45 2.88
N ILE A 494 22.40 -15.36 1.96
CA ILE A 494 21.88 -16.74 2.02
C ILE A 494 22.75 -17.63 2.91
N LEU A 495 24.07 -17.55 2.74
CA LEU A 495 25.02 -18.19 3.64
C LEU A 495 25.22 -17.28 4.85
N GLU A 496 25.04 -17.83 6.04
CA GLU A 496 25.33 -17.16 7.30
C GLU A 496 26.83 -16.96 7.49
N GLU A 497 27.20 -16.13 8.46
CA GLU A 497 28.60 -15.86 8.77
C GLU A 497 29.35 -17.16 9.11
N GLY A 498 30.50 -17.37 8.47
CA GLY A 498 31.31 -18.58 8.62
C GLY A 498 30.86 -19.78 7.78
N GLN A 499 29.69 -19.74 7.15
CA GLN A 499 29.27 -20.79 6.21
C GLN A 499 30.03 -20.67 4.88
N THR A 500 30.31 -21.82 4.27
CA THR A 500 30.99 -21.90 2.97
C THR A 500 30.22 -22.81 2.02
N ALA A 501 30.34 -22.56 0.72
CA ALA A 501 29.81 -23.42 -0.33
C ALA A 501 30.75 -23.37 -1.54
N PRO A 502 30.83 -24.44 -2.35
CA PRO A 502 31.66 -24.46 -3.56
C PRO A 502 31.35 -23.32 -4.54
N ASN A 503 30.09 -22.88 -4.56
CA ASN A 503 29.58 -21.80 -5.41
C ASN A 503 29.22 -20.53 -4.63
N ALA A 504 29.90 -20.27 -3.51
CA ALA A 504 29.68 -19.05 -2.73
C ALA A 504 30.17 -17.80 -3.50
N CYS A 505 29.39 -16.72 -3.47
CA CYS A 505 29.77 -15.43 -4.04
C CYS A 505 29.62 -14.32 -2.99
N ALA A 506 30.70 -13.55 -2.80
CA ALA A 506 30.77 -12.47 -1.81
C ALA A 506 30.71 -11.05 -2.43
N HIS A 507 30.40 -10.91 -3.72
CA HIS A 507 30.36 -9.60 -4.38
C HIS A 507 29.48 -8.60 -3.62
N CYS A 508 28.19 -8.91 -3.46
CA CYS A 508 27.24 -8.01 -2.81
C CYS A 508 27.61 -7.71 -1.35
N SER A 509 28.06 -8.71 -0.59
CA SER A 509 28.44 -8.50 0.82
C SER A 509 29.74 -7.73 0.99
N ASN A 510 30.71 -7.87 0.07
CA ASN A 510 31.91 -7.06 0.07
C ASN A 510 31.61 -5.59 -0.25
N TRP A 511 30.64 -5.30 -1.11
CA TRP A 511 30.15 -3.94 -1.33
C TRP A 511 29.34 -3.43 -0.15
N ALA A 512 28.49 -4.26 0.46
CA ALA A 512 27.66 -3.87 1.59
C ALA A 512 28.50 -3.30 2.75
N LYS A 513 29.65 -3.92 3.05
CA LYS A 513 30.61 -3.45 4.06
C LYS A 513 31.16 -2.04 3.79
N LYS A 514 31.17 -1.59 2.54
CA LYS A 514 31.73 -0.30 2.12
C LYS A 514 30.69 0.81 2.06
N VAL A 515 29.46 0.46 1.73
CA VAL A 515 28.41 1.43 1.36
C VAL A 515 27.27 1.51 2.35
N ILE A 516 27.07 0.48 3.19
CA ILE A 516 25.96 0.44 4.15
C ILE A 516 26.46 0.83 5.54
N SER A 517 25.74 1.75 6.18
CA SER A 517 25.92 2.10 7.58
C SER A 517 24.57 2.10 8.33
N TYR A 518 24.62 1.78 9.61
CA TYR A 518 23.46 1.70 10.51
C TYR A 518 23.92 1.77 11.97
N ASP A 519 22.98 2.00 12.88
CA ASP A 519 23.20 1.90 14.32
C ASP A 519 22.98 0.46 14.80
N GLU A 520 24.02 -0.20 15.32
CA GLU A 520 23.95 -1.60 15.76
C GLU A 520 22.96 -1.83 16.90
N ALA A 521 22.82 -0.87 17.83
CA ALA A 521 21.90 -0.97 18.95
C ALA A 521 20.45 -0.85 18.49
N GLU A 522 20.17 0.07 17.56
CA GLU A 522 18.85 0.23 16.93
C GLU A 522 18.43 -1.06 16.19
N ILE A 523 19.36 -1.64 15.42
CA ILE A 523 19.13 -2.90 14.70
C ILE A 523 18.88 -4.05 15.68
N ALA A 524 19.69 -4.19 16.73
CA ALA A 524 19.54 -5.26 17.72
C ALA A 524 18.21 -5.17 18.47
N GLN A 525 17.80 -3.96 18.88
CA GLN A 525 16.51 -3.73 19.52
C GLN A 525 15.35 -4.09 18.59
N TRP A 526 15.38 -3.60 17.35
CA TRP A 526 14.33 -3.88 16.38
C TRP A 526 14.26 -5.37 16.04
N LYS A 527 15.41 -6.04 15.89
CA LYS A 527 15.51 -7.48 15.62
C LYS A 527 14.80 -8.29 16.70
N GLY A 528 15.08 -8.03 17.97
CA GLY A 528 14.44 -8.77 19.08
C GLY A 528 12.93 -8.61 19.10
N MET A 529 12.44 -7.38 18.91
CA MET A 529 11.01 -7.09 18.83
C MET A 529 10.34 -7.77 17.62
N CYS A 530 10.95 -7.67 16.44
CA CYS A 530 10.40 -8.22 15.21
C CYS A 530 10.38 -9.75 15.22
N ALA A 531 11.43 -10.40 15.75
CA ALA A 531 11.48 -11.84 15.92
C ALA A 531 10.35 -12.34 16.84
N GLY A 532 10.05 -11.63 17.93
CA GLY A 532 8.92 -11.97 18.80
C GLY A 532 7.55 -11.87 18.10
N VAL A 533 7.37 -10.87 17.24
CA VAL A 533 6.14 -10.75 16.43
C VAL A 533 6.02 -11.91 15.45
N LEU A 534 7.09 -12.23 14.71
CA LEU A 534 7.09 -13.35 13.77
C LEU A 534 6.76 -14.67 14.47
N GLN A 535 7.44 -14.95 15.58
CA GLN A 535 7.18 -16.14 16.39
C GLN A 535 5.72 -16.21 16.84
N SER A 536 5.13 -15.09 17.30
CA SER A 536 3.74 -15.07 17.76
C SER A 536 2.71 -15.35 16.64
N ILE A 537 3.05 -15.00 15.39
CA ILE A 537 2.22 -15.33 14.22
C ILE A 537 2.36 -16.84 13.91
N GLU A 538 3.57 -17.38 14.00
CA GLU A 538 3.89 -18.78 13.70
C GLU A 538 3.25 -19.76 14.68
N ASP A 539 3.30 -19.46 15.99
CA ASP A 539 2.76 -20.33 17.05
C ASP A 539 1.31 -20.00 17.44
N GLY A 540 0.74 -18.94 16.87
CA GLY A 540 -0.63 -18.50 17.13
C GLY A 540 -0.82 -17.76 18.45
N SER A 541 0.23 -17.56 19.24
CA SER A 541 0.16 -16.83 20.53
C SER A 541 -0.21 -15.35 20.35
N ILE A 542 -0.20 -14.83 19.13
CA ILE A 542 -0.68 -13.49 18.77
C ILE A 542 -2.19 -13.29 19.05
N TYR A 543 -2.96 -14.39 19.05
CA TYR A 543 -4.40 -14.36 19.30
C TYR A 543 -4.73 -14.48 20.79
N ARG A 544 -5.93 -14.03 21.14
CA ARG A 544 -6.58 -14.31 22.43
C ARG A 544 -6.90 -15.80 22.52
N ASP A 545 -6.87 -16.32 23.73
CA ASP A 545 -7.22 -17.72 24.03
C ASP A 545 -8.70 -18.03 23.75
#